data_AF-A0A226X9A8-F1
#
_entry.id   AF-A0A226X9A8-F1
#
_cell.length_a   1.000
_cell.length_b   1.000
_cell.length_c   1.000
_cell.angle_alpha   90.00
_cell.angle_beta   90.00
_cell.angle_gamma   90.00
#
_symmetry.space_group_name_H-M   'P 1'
#
loop_
_entity.id
_entity.type
_entity.pdbx_description
1 polymer ?
#
loop_
_entity_poly.entity_id
_entity_poly.type
_entity_poly.pdbx_seq_one_letter_code
_entity_poly.pdbx_strand_id
1 'polypeptide(L)' 'MVAVPAIALTGFGRAQDAKRAIRAGFNAHLAKPVSLPELLSAIDRIKAPKLE' A
#
# COMPACT_ATOMS: atom_id res chain seq x y z
N MET A 1 16.00 -12.04 5.93
CA MET A 1 14.56 -12.27 5.71
C MET A 1 14.07 -11.26 4.69
N VAL A 2 13.33 -11.68 3.66
CA VAL A 2 12.70 -10.76 2.71
C VAL A 2 11.36 -10.32 3.32
N ALA A 3 11.14 -9.00 3.44
CA ALA A 3 9.87 -8.47 3.92
C ALA A 3 8.80 -8.62 2.84
N VAL A 4 7.60 -9.10 3.22
CA VAL A 4 6.46 -9.21 2.30
C VAL A 4 5.91 -7.81 2.00
N PRO A 5 5.80 -7.39 0.73
CA PRO A 5 5.20 -6.11 0.39
C PRO A 5 3.74 -6.01 0.87
N ALA A 6 3.37 -4.89 1.48
CA ALA A 6 2.06 -4.67 2.09
C ALA A 6 1.48 -3.29 1.78
N ILE A 7 0.16 -3.23 1.51
CA ILE A 7 -0.61 -2.01 1.30
C ILE A 7 -1.71 -1.92 2.36
N ALA A 8 -1.78 -0.82 3.09
CA ALA A 8 -2.86 -0.59 4.05
C ALA A 8 -4.11 -0.02 3.35
N LEU A 9 -5.28 -0.63 3.53
CA LEU A 9 -6.56 -0.15 2.97
C LEU A 9 -7.51 0.30 4.08
N THR A 10 -7.78 1.61 4.19
CA THR A 10 -8.56 2.18 5.32
C THR A 10 -9.85 2.86 4.87
N GLY A 11 -10.89 2.88 5.72
CA GLY A 11 -12.21 3.44 5.38
C GLY A 11 -12.27 4.96 5.24
N PHE A 12 -11.90 5.71 6.30
CA PHE A 12 -12.09 7.17 6.35
C PHE A 12 -11.04 7.98 5.60
N GLY A 13 -10.02 7.34 5.01
CA GLY A 13 -9.04 7.95 4.12
C GLY A 13 -8.32 9.19 4.67
N ARG A 14 -8.16 9.32 5.99
CA ARG A 14 -7.55 10.53 6.56
C ARG A 14 -6.07 10.55 6.24
N ALA A 15 -5.50 11.73 5.98
CA ALA A 15 -4.05 11.87 5.76
C ALA A 15 -3.20 11.32 6.93
N GLN A 16 -3.77 11.26 8.13
CA GLN A 16 -3.15 10.65 9.30
C GLN A 16 -3.05 9.12 9.21
N ASP A 17 -4.01 8.45 8.57
CA ASP A 17 -4.00 7.01 8.35
C ASP A 17 -2.83 6.60 7.46
N ALA A 18 -2.61 7.35 6.37
CA ALA A 18 -1.46 7.15 5.49
C ALA A 18 -0.14 7.27 6.27
N LYS A 19 0.03 8.35 7.05
CA LYS A 19 1.23 8.55 7.88
C LYS A 19 1.44 7.45 8.93
N ARG A 20 0.37 6.88 9.47
CA ARG A 20 0.46 5.75 10.42
C ARG A 20 0.87 4.46 9.71
N ALA A 21 0.26 4.16 8.56
CA ALA A 21 0.57 2.96 7.78
C ALA A 21 2.05 2.92 7.37
N ILE A 22 2.57 4.02 6.82
CA ILE A 22 3.98 4.09 6.39
C ILE A 22 4.92 3.93 7.59
N ARG A 23 4.62 4.57 8.73
CA ARG A 23 5.43 4.40 9.96
C ARG A 23 5.38 2.98 10.54
N ALA A 24 4.30 2.24 10.29
CA ALA A 24 4.16 0.85 10.70
C ALA A 24 4.87 -0.14 9.75
N GLY A 25 5.48 0.34 8.66
CA GLY A 25 6.25 -0.48 7.72
C GLY A 25 5.46 -0.95 6.48
N PHE A 26 4.24 -0.44 6.26
CA PHE A 26 3.56 -0.66 4.99
C PHE A 26 4.24 0.11 3.85
N ASN A 27 4.25 -0.46 2.65
CA ASN A 27 4.83 0.16 1.47
C ASN A 27 3.94 1.25 0.87
N ALA A 28 2.62 1.12 1.05
CA ALA A 28 1.64 2.08 0.57
C ALA A 28 0.36 2.09 1.40
N HIS A 29 -0.48 3.09 1.14
CA HIS A 29 -1.81 3.25 1.75
C HIS A 29 -2.83 3.62 0.66
N LEU A 30 -4.04 3.06 0.77
CA LEU A 30 -5.19 3.35 -0.06
C LEU A 30 -6.42 3.61 0.83
N ALA A 31 -7.32 4.49 0.39
CA ALA A 31 -8.60 4.72 1.04
C ALA A 31 -9.69 3.86 0.40
N LYS A 32 -10.71 3.47 1.17
CA LYS A 32 -11.95 2.92 0.62
C LYS A 32 -12.92 4.06 0.26
N PRO A 33 -13.75 3.89 -0.78
CA PRO A 33 -13.66 2.84 -1.79
C PRO A 33 -12.42 3.04 -2.67
N VAL A 34 -11.78 1.94 -3.05
CA VAL A 34 -10.63 1.94 -3.98
C VAL A 34 -11.09 1.41 -5.32
N SER A 35 -10.64 2.04 -6.41
CA SER A 35 -10.90 1.55 -7.76
C SER A 35 -9.93 0.42 -8.13
N LEU A 36 -10.36 -0.50 -9.00
CA LEU A 36 -9.46 -1.57 -9.47
C LEU A 36 -8.19 -1.04 -10.16
N PRO A 37 -8.23 -0.01 -11.03
CA PRO A 37 -7.02 0.56 -11.63
C PRO A 37 -6.04 1.15 -10.61
N GLU A 38 -6.56 1.80 -9.57
CA GLU A 38 -5.74 2.37 -8.49
C GLU A 38 -5.06 1.28 -7.66
N LEU A 39 -5.81 0.21 -7.33
CA LEU A 39 -5.26 -0.95 -6.62
C LEU A 39 -4.16 -1.63 -7.42
N LEU A 40 -4.39 -1.88 -8.72
CA LEU A 40 -3.38 -2.49 -9.60
C LEU A 40 -2.13 -1.63 -9.71
N SER A 41 -2.31 -0.32 -9.87
CA SER A 41 -1.19 0.63 -9.92
C SER A 41 -0.38 0.63 -8.62
N ALA A 42 -1.05 0.54 -7.46
CA ALA A 42 -0.37 0.48 -6.17
C ALA A 42 0.40 -0.83 -5.99
N ILE A 43 -0.16 -1.96 -6.44
CA ILE A 43 0.51 -3.26 -6.43
C ILE A 43 1.76 -3.21 -7.32
N ASP A 44 1.65 -2.71 -8.55
CA ASP A 44 2.80 -2.61 -9.46
C ASP A 44 3.92 -1.74 -8.92
N ARG A 45 3.60 -0.67 -8.18
CA ARG A 45 4.58 0.21 -7.53
C ARG A 45 5.39 -0.46 -6.42
N ILE A 46 4.81 -1.44 -5.71
CA ILE A 46 5.44 -2.05 -4.53
C ILE A 46 5.97 -3.47 -4.76
N LYS A 47 5.80 -4.00 -5.98
CA LYS A 47 6.43 -5.28 -6.35
C LYS A 47 7.93 -5.18 -6.08
N ALA A 48 8.44 -6.12 -5.30
CA ALA A 48 9.88 -6.31 -5.14
C ALA A 48 10.52 -6.52 -6.54
N PRO A 49 11.81 -6.17 -6.72
CA PRO A 49 12.51 -6.48 -7.96
C PRO A 49 12.30 -7.96 -8.32
N LYS A 50 12.08 -8.25 -9.60
CA LYS A 50 12.07 -9.63 -10.12
C LYS A 50 13.30 -10.32 -9.53
N LEU A 51 13.09 -11.36 -8.72
CA LEU A 51 14.16 -12.35 -8.55
C LEU A 51 14.33 -12.97 -9.94
N GLU A 52 15.35 -12.53 -10.66
CA GLU A 52 15.96 -13.27 -11.75
C GLU A 52 16.88 -14.36 -11.19
#